data_AF-A0A8T4ERE8-F1
#
_entry.id   AF-A0A8T4ERE8-F1
#
_cell.length_a   1.000
_cell.length_b   1.000
_cell.length_c   1.000
_cell.angle_alpha   90.00
_cell.angle_beta   90.00
_cell.angle_gamma   90.00
#
_symmetry.space_group_name_H-M   'P 1'
#
loop_
_entity.id
_entity.type
_entity.pdbx_description
1 polymer ?
#
loop_
_entity_poly.entity_id
_entity_poly.type
_entity_poly.pdbx_seq_one_letter_code
_entity_poly.pdbx_strand_id
1 'polypeptide(L)'
;MAGEAAEAGLNFFLDRGLGSRIVPNALRDAGWVVETMDERYGKDDSQRIEDTQWIEEATLRGDILLCKDLAITRNPVEAQVIFMSGARVFAMSNAGMIGRDMADIFLTNELKIVQAIQRVSEPFVFAVGPNGLRRARLRYPDQALEP
;
A
#
# COMPACT_ATOMS: atom_id res chain seq x y z
N MET A 1 0.40 6.75 -19.65
CA MET A 1 1.32 7.87 -19.41
C MET A 1 1.78 7.72 -17.99
N ALA A 2 3.09 7.61 -17.75
CA ALA A 2 3.63 7.46 -16.40
C ALA A 2 3.78 8.85 -15.75
N GLY A 3 3.52 8.97 -14.45
CA GLY A 3 3.77 10.20 -13.68
C GLY A 3 2.51 10.92 -13.17
N GLU A 4 1.32 10.35 -13.33
CA GLU A 4 0.09 10.90 -12.74
C GLU A 4 0.14 10.88 -11.21
N ALA A 5 0.81 9.88 -10.63
CA ALA A 5 1.07 9.80 -9.19
C ALA A 5 1.89 11.01 -8.69
N ALA A 6 2.87 11.44 -9.48
CA ALA A 6 3.74 12.57 -9.17
C ALA A 6 3.00 13.90 -9.30
N GLU A 7 2.25 14.08 -10.39
CA GLU A 7 1.43 15.27 -10.65
C GLU A 7 0.35 15.45 -9.57
N ALA A 8 -0.17 14.35 -9.04
CA ALA A 8 -1.13 14.36 -7.94
C ALA A 8 -0.49 14.63 -6.56
N GLY A 9 0.84 14.72 -6.46
CA GLY A 9 1.56 14.98 -5.21
C GLY A 9 1.42 13.86 -4.18
N LEU A 10 1.31 12.60 -4.63
CA LEU A 10 1.07 11.46 -3.77
C LEU A 10 2.39 10.82 -3.30
N ASN A 11 2.51 10.61 -2.00
CA ASN A 11 3.61 9.86 -1.40
C ASN A 11 3.19 8.40 -1.21
N PHE A 12 4.05 7.47 -1.59
CA PHE A 12 3.81 6.04 -1.42
C PHE A 12 4.80 5.44 -0.43
N PHE A 13 4.30 4.62 0.48
CA PHE A 13 5.12 3.91 1.46
C PHE A 13 5.11 2.41 1.17
N LEU A 14 6.30 1.81 1.00
CA LEU A 14 6.44 0.40 0.61
C LEU A 14 6.69 -0.51 1.82
N ASP A 15 5.89 -1.55 1.89
CA ASP A 15 6.08 -2.73 2.74
C ASP A 15 7.42 -3.43 2.46
N ARG A 16 8.02 -3.97 3.52
CA ARG A 16 9.21 -4.84 3.51
C ARG A 16 9.09 -6.00 2.52
N GLY A 17 7.90 -6.55 2.32
CA GLY A 17 7.65 -7.65 1.38
C GLY A 17 7.86 -7.30 -0.10
N LEU A 18 7.76 -6.02 -0.48
CA LEU A 18 8.05 -5.54 -1.84
C LEU A 18 9.54 -5.38 -2.11
N GLY A 19 10.36 -5.40 -1.06
CA GLY A 19 11.80 -5.17 -1.11
C GLY A 19 12.17 -3.70 -1.29
N SER A 20 13.42 -3.38 -0.98
CA SER A 20 13.92 -1.99 -0.92
C SER A 20 14.69 -1.52 -2.17
N ARG A 21 14.72 -2.31 -3.24
CA ARG A 21 15.54 -2.00 -4.44
C ARG A 21 14.76 -2.03 -5.75
N ILE A 22 14.30 -3.21 -6.17
CA ILE A 22 13.74 -3.39 -7.53
C ILE A 22 12.44 -2.60 -7.71
N VAL A 23 11.47 -2.84 -6.84
CA VAL A 23 10.16 -2.15 -6.88
C VAL A 23 10.30 -0.64 -6.69
N PRO A 24 10.92 -0.12 -5.61
CA PRO A 24 11.01 1.32 -5.40
C PRO A 24 11.78 2.03 -6.51
N ASN A 25 12.88 1.45 -7.03
CA ASN A 25 13.61 2.09 -8.12
C ASN A 25 12.79 2.16 -9.41
N ALA A 26 12.03 1.11 -9.74
CA ALA A 26 11.16 1.11 -10.91
C ALA A 26 10.02 2.13 -10.80
N LEU A 27 9.43 2.28 -9.62
CA LEU A 27 8.40 3.31 -9.37
C LEU A 27 8.97 4.72 -9.45
N ARG A 28 10.18 4.95 -8.90
CA ARG A 28 10.88 6.24 -8.97
C ARG A 28 11.27 6.62 -10.40
N ASP A 29 11.72 5.65 -11.20
CA ASP A 29 12.03 5.85 -12.62
C ASP A 29 10.80 6.31 -13.41
N ALA A 30 9.61 5.84 -13.01
CA ALA A 30 8.33 6.30 -13.53
C ALA A 30 7.82 7.62 -12.93
N GLY A 31 8.61 8.26 -12.04
CA GLY A 31 8.31 9.55 -11.43
C GLY A 31 7.60 9.49 -10.07
N TRP A 32 7.30 8.32 -9.53
CA TRP A 32 6.57 8.22 -8.26
C TRP A 32 7.44 8.67 -7.08
N VAL A 33 6.81 9.35 -6.11
CA VAL A 33 7.43 9.65 -4.82
C VAL A 33 7.19 8.46 -3.90
N VAL A 34 8.24 7.67 -3.67
CA VAL A 34 8.16 6.46 -2.85
C VAL A 34 9.19 6.48 -1.73
N GLU A 35 8.83 5.94 -0.57
CA GLU A 35 9.72 5.71 0.57
C GLU A 35 9.55 4.26 1.05
N THR A 36 10.66 3.58 1.32
CA THR A 36 10.67 2.20 1.83
C THR A 36 10.85 2.16 3.34
N MET A 37 10.50 1.04 3.98
CA MET A 37 10.82 0.83 5.40
C MET A 37 12.31 0.95 5.72
N ASP A 38 13.19 0.50 4.82
CA ASP A 38 14.66 0.57 4.97
C ASP A 38 15.13 2.03 5.04
N GLU A 39 14.51 2.91 4.23
CA GLU A 39 14.81 4.35 4.23
C GLU A 39 14.25 5.06 5.45
N ARG A 40 13.03 4.69 5.90
CA ARG A 40 12.37 5.34 7.05
C ARG A 40 12.95 4.92 8.40
N TYR A 41 13.18 3.63 8.59
CA TYR A 41 13.56 3.07 9.89
C TYR A 41 15.01 2.57 9.94
N GLY A 42 15.70 2.54 8.79
CA GLY A 42 17.01 1.92 8.67
C GLY A 42 16.90 0.40 8.45
N LYS A 43 17.90 -0.14 7.76
CA LYS A 43 17.94 -1.54 7.35
C LYS A 43 17.84 -2.56 8.49
N ASP A 44 18.48 -2.27 9.63
CA ASP A 44 18.50 -3.16 10.80
C ASP A 44 17.18 -3.07 11.59
N ASP A 45 16.70 -1.86 11.82
CA ASP A 45 15.51 -1.58 12.62
C ASP A 45 14.19 -1.88 11.90
N SER A 46 14.15 -1.73 10.56
CA SER A 46 12.96 -2.04 9.74
C SER A 46 12.39 -3.44 9.97
N GLN A 47 13.23 -4.41 10.36
CA GLN A 47 12.80 -5.78 10.63
C GLN A 47 12.06 -5.92 11.97
N ARG A 48 12.27 -4.97 12.89
CA ARG A 48 11.76 -4.95 14.27
C ARG A 48 10.47 -4.13 14.39
N ILE A 49 10.18 -3.27 13.42
CA ILE A 49 8.96 -2.46 13.39
C ILE A 49 7.76 -3.37 13.11
N GLU A 50 6.78 -3.33 14.01
CA GLU A 50 5.53 -4.07 13.88
C GLU A 50 4.65 -3.49 12.78
N ASP A 51 3.81 -4.35 12.18
CA ASP A 51 2.95 -3.94 11.07
C ASP A 51 1.97 -2.83 11.45
N THR A 52 1.41 -2.94 12.65
CA THR A 52 0.54 -1.92 13.25
C THR A 52 1.22 -0.56 13.35
N GLN A 53 2.48 -0.53 13.79
CA GLN A 53 3.23 0.71 14.00
C GLN A 53 3.51 1.43 12.69
N TRP A 54 4.03 0.73 11.67
CA TRP A 54 4.37 1.42 10.43
C TRP A 54 3.14 1.83 9.63
N ILE A 55 2.04 1.06 9.68
CA ILE A 55 0.77 1.43 9.03
C ILE A 55 0.25 2.73 9.62
N GLU A 56 0.23 2.85 10.95
CA GLU A 56 -0.24 4.06 11.63
C GLU A 56 0.65 5.26 11.28
N GLU A 57 1.96 5.16 11.47
CA GLU A 57 2.91 6.25 11.24
C GLU A 57 2.91 6.73 9.78
N ALA A 58 2.83 5.81 8.82
CA ALA A 58 2.75 6.16 7.40
C ALA A 58 1.42 6.84 7.06
N THR A 59 0.32 6.35 7.63
CA THR A 59 -0.99 6.96 7.43
C THR A 59 -1.06 8.37 8.02
N LEU A 60 -0.48 8.60 9.21
CA LEU A 60 -0.42 9.92 9.84
C LEU A 60 0.38 10.94 9.02
N ARG A 61 1.37 10.49 8.25
CA ARG A 61 2.12 11.31 7.29
C ARG A 61 1.38 11.55 5.97
N GLY A 62 0.22 10.93 5.78
CA GLY A 62 -0.55 11.01 4.54
C GLY A 62 -0.03 10.11 3.42
N ASP A 63 0.83 9.13 3.76
CA ASP A 63 1.36 8.19 2.77
C ASP A 63 0.29 7.18 2.33
N ILE A 64 0.37 6.79 1.06
CA ILE A 64 -0.41 5.71 0.47
C ILE A 64 0.38 4.41 0.58
N LEU A 65 -0.19 3.39 1.20
CA LEU A 65 0.56 2.18 1.56
C LEU A 65 0.55 1.18 0.39
N LEU A 66 1.72 0.67 -0.01
CA LEU A 66 1.88 -0.40 -0.97
C LEU A 66 2.34 -1.67 -0.26
N CYS A 67 1.57 -2.76 -0.39
CA CYS A 67 1.81 -4.00 0.34
C CYS A 67 2.02 -5.20 -0.59
N LYS A 68 2.86 -6.15 -0.17
CA LYS A 68 3.09 -7.37 -0.94
C LYS A 68 1.82 -8.21 -1.11
N ASP A 69 0.98 -8.30 -0.09
CA ASP A 69 -0.21 -9.13 -0.15
C ASP A 69 -1.29 -8.69 0.85
N LEU A 70 -2.44 -9.34 0.77
CA LEU A 70 -3.64 -9.01 1.55
C LEU A 70 -3.63 -9.62 2.96
N ALA A 71 -2.52 -10.17 3.46
CA ALA A 71 -2.48 -10.73 4.82
C ALA A 71 -2.87 -9.69 5.90
N ILE A 72 -2.43 -8.43 5.72
CA ILE A 72 -2.74 -7.30 6.62
C ILE A 72 -4.24 -7.03 6.78
N THR A 73 -5.08 -7.48 5.84
CA THR A 73 -6.55 -7.30 5.93
C THR A 73 -7.23 -8.40 6.75
N ARG A 74 -6.52 -9.50 7.02
CA ARG A 74 -7.05 -10.72 7.67
C ARG A 74 -6.75 -10.76 9.16
N ASN A 75 -5.65 -10.15 9.58
CA ASN A 75 -5.32 -9.99 10.99
C ASN A 75 -6.24 -8.92 11.60
N PRO A 76 -6.99 -9.21 12.67
CA PRO A 76 -7.91 -8.25 13.26
C PRO A 76 -7.20 -6.99 13.79
N VAL A 77 -5.97 -7.10 14.30
CA VAL A 77 -5.25 -5.96 14.86
C VAL A 77 -4.79 -5.02 13.74
N GLU A 78 -4.19 -5.56 12.69
CA GLU A 78 -3.78 -4.78 11.51
C GLU A 78 -4.99 -4.17 10.79
N ALA A 79 -6.06 -4.95 10.60
CA ALA A 79 -7.29 -4.45 9.98
C ALA A 79 -7.94 -3.31 10.79
N GLN A 80 -7.89 -3.40 12.13
CA GLN A 80 -8.35 -2.33 13.01
C GLN A 80 -7.49 -1.08 12.84
N VAL A 81 -6.16 -1.21 12.84
CA VAL A 81 -5.25 -0.07 12.62
C VAL A 81 -5.50 0.58 11.26
N ILE A 82 -5.65 -0.21 10.18
CA ILE A 82 -5.96 0.32 8.84
C ILE A 82 -7.25 1.15 8.87
N PHE A 83 -8.29 0.64 9.51
CA PHE A 83 -9.57 1.34 9.58
C PHE A 83 -9.50 2.60 10.45
N MET A 84 -8.94 2.49 11.66
CA MET A 84 -8.92 3.57 12.66
C MET A 84 -7.97 4.71 12.28
N SER A 85 -6.84 4.41 11.63
CA SER A 85 -5.89 5.42 11.15
C SER A 85 -6.36 6.12 9.87
N GLY A 86 -7.35 5.56 9.15
CA GLY A 86 -7.77 6.07 7.85
C GLY A 86 -6.85 5.63 6.71
N ALA A 87 -6.14 4.51 6.86
CA ALA A 87 -5.12 4.06 5.93
C ALA A 87 -5.71 3.75 4.54
N ARG A 88 -4.96 4.12 3.52
CA ARG A 88 -5.28 3.90 2.11
C ARG A 88 -4.25 2.95 1.53
N VAL A 89 -4.66 1.71 1.29
CA VAL A 89 -3.74 0.61 1.00
C VAL A 89 -3.99 -0.02 -0.37
N PHE A 90 -2.91 -0.27 -1.08
CA PHE A 90 -2.88 -1.05 -2.31
C PHE A 90 -1.97 -2.27 -2.12
N ALA A 91 -2.55 -3.45 -2.13
CA ALA A 91 -1.82 -4.71 -1.90
C ALA A 91 -1.82 -5.57 -3.16
N MET A 92 -0.77 -6.36 -3.43
CA MET A 92 -0.81 -7.25 -4.59
C MET A 92 -1.87 -8.35 -4.40
N SER A 93 -2.55 -8.69 -5.49
CA SER A 93 -3.55 -9.76 -5.51
C SER A 93 -2.93 -11.16 -5.41
N ASN A 94 -1.64 -11.30 -5.72
CA ASN A 94 -0.90 -12.56 -5.69
C ASN A 94 0.51 -12.35 -5.10
N ALA A 95 0.80 -13.04 -3.99
CA ALA A 95 2.04 -12.92 -3.23
C ALA A 95 3.25 -13.63 -3.89
N GLY A 96 3.04 -14.45 -4.92
CA GLY A 96 4.07 -15.23 -5.60
C GLY A 96 4.81 -14.51 -6.73
N MET A 97 4.50 -13.24 -6.98
CA MET A 97 5.16 -12.48 -8.04
C MET A 97 6.60 -12.10 -7.66
N ILE A 98 7.43 -11.83 -8.67
CA ILE A 98 8.80 -11.34 -8.48
C ILE A 98 8.84 -9.83 -8.69
N GLY A 99 9.84 -9.15 -8.10
CA GLY A 99 9.82 -7.69 -7.93
C GLY A 99 9.60 -6.86 -9.19
N ARG A 100 10.04 -7.31 -10.38
CA ARG A 100 9.82 -6.56 -11.62
C ARG A 100 8.37 -6.63 -12.10
N ASP A 101 7.75 -7.80 -12.05
CA ASP A 101 6.32 -7.98 -12.32
C ASP A 101 5.45 -7.21 -11.33
N MET A 102 5.88 -7.11 -10.05
CA MET A 102 5.18 -6.30 -9.06
C MET A 102 5.15 -4.82 -9.46
N ALA A 103 6.31 -4.26 -9.82
CA ALA A 103 6.40 -2.87 -10.25
C ALA A 103 5.56 -2.61 -11.51
N ASP A 104 5.66 -3.50 -12.50
CA ASP A 104 4.91 -3.37 -13.76
C ASP A 104 3.39 -3.31 -13.54
N ILE A 105 2.87 -4.09 -12.59
CA ILE A 105 1.44 -4.08 -12.24
C ILE A 105 1.03 -2.77 -11.59
N PHE A 106 1.83 -2.19 -10.70
CA PHE A 106 1.54 -0.88 -10.13
C PHE A 106 1.54 0.20 -11.21
N LEU A 107 2.56 0.20 -12.07
CA LEU A 107 2.71 1.17 -13.16
C LEU A 107 1.57 1.07 -14.18
N THR A 108 1.21 -0.14 -14.60
CA THR A 108 0.10 -0.38 -15.53
C THR A 108 -1.25 0.06 -14.96
N ASN A 109 -1.38 0.11 -13.63
CA ASN A 109 -2.60 0.52 -12.93
C ASN A 109 -2.51 1.93 -12.31
N GLU A 110 -1.47 2.72 -12.60
CA GLU A 110 -1.24 4.04 -12.02
C GLU A 110 -2.49 4.93 -12.06
N LEU A 111 -3.05 5.14 -13.26
CA LEU A 111 -4.25 5.96 -13.44
C LEU A 111 -5.41 5.50 -12.55
N LYS A 112 -5.60 4.18 -12.41
CA LYS A 112 -6.68 3.62 -11.58
C LYS A 112 -6.39 3.83 -10.09
N ILE A 113 -5.13 3.75 -9.68
CA ILE A 113 -4.68 3.98 -8.30
C ILE A 113 -4.95 5.44 -7.93
N VAL A 114 -4.50 6.39 -8.75
CA VAL A 114 -4.73 7.83 -8.54
C VAL A 114 -6.23 8.15 -8.48
N GLN A 115 -7.01 7.63 -9.43
CA GLN A 115 -8.47 7.80 -9.43
C GLN A 115 -9.14 7.22 -8.18
N ALA A 116 -8.69 6.06 -7.70
CA ALA A 116 -9.23 5.48 -6.47
C ALA A 116 -8.95 6.35 -5.25
N ILE A 117 -7.73 6.88 -5.13
CA ILE A 117 -7.32 7.78 -4.04
C ILE A 117 -8.16 9.07 -4.06
N GLN A 118 -8.42 9.64 -5.24
CA GLN A 118 -9.20 10.87 -5.37
C GLN A 118 -10.71 10.66 -5.13
N ARG A 119 -11.23 9.47 -5.43
CA ARG A 119 -12.68 9.18 -5.32
C ARG A 119 -13.11 8.71 -3.94
N VAL A 120 -12.22 8.06 -3.20
CA VAL A 120 -12.56 7.40 -1.94
C VAL A 120 -11.89 8.13 -0.78
N SER A 121 -12.70 8.85 -0.01
CA SER A 121 -12.21 9.57 1.18
C SER A 121 -12.05 8.68 2.40
N GLU A 122 -12.81 7.58 2.48
CA GLU A 122 -12.79 6.59 3.55
C GLU A 122 -11.57 5.66 3.48
N PRO A 123 -11.16 5.01 4.60
CA PRO A 123 -10.14 3.97 4.57
C PRO A 123 -10.51 2.85 3.59
N PHE A 124 -9.52 2.39 2.83
CA PHE A 124 -9.72 1.34 1.85
C PHE A 124 -8.51 0.44 1.72
N VAL A 125 -8.78 -0.78 1.26
CA VAL A 125 -7.77 -1.67 0.72
C VAL A 125 -8.19 -2.10 -0.67
N PHE A 126 -7.33 -1.87 -1.66
CA PHE A 126 -7.50 -2.40 -3.01
C PHE A 126 -6.43 -3.46 -3.29
N ALA A 127 -6.87 -4.61 -3.78
CA ALA A 127 -6.02 -5.61 -4.38
C ALA A 127 -5.66 -5.16 -5.80
N VAL A 128 -4.38 -4.99 -6.09
CA VAL A 128 -3.84 -4.64 -7.42
C VAL A 128 -3.42 -5.92 -8.12
N GLY A 129 -3.81 -6.08 -9.38
CA GLY A 129 -3.42 -7.22 -10.19
C GLY A 129 -3.37 -6.86 -11.67
N PRO A 130 -3.02 -7.83 -12.53
CA PRO A 130 -2.90 -7.59 -13.97
C PRO A 130 -4.23 -7.12 -14.60
N ASN A 131 -5.37 -7.53 -14.03
CA ASN A 131 -6.70 -7.20 -14.55
C ASN A 131 -7.28 -5.90 -13.97
N GLY A 132 -6.61 -5.23 -13.03
CA GLY A 132 -7.11 -4.01 -12.41
C GLY A 132 -7.06 -3.99 -10.89
N LEU A 133 -7.86 -3.08 -10.32
CA LEU A 133 -8.07 -2.92 -8.89
C LEU A 133 -9.34 -3.64 -8.46
N ARG A 134 -9.27 -4.35 -7.34
CA ARG A 134 -10.44 -4.96 -6.69
C ARG A 134 -10.46 -4.59 -5.21
N ARG A 135 -11.55 -3.99 -4.72
CA ARG A 135 -11.67 -3.65 -3.29
C ARG A 135 -11.61 -4.93 -2.45
N ALA A 136 -10.73 -4.96 -1.48
CA ALA A 136 -10.61 -6.06 -0.52
C ALA A 136 -11.47 -5.76 0.72
N ARG A 137 -11.99 -6.82 1.34
CA ARG A 137 -12.74 -6.72 2.58
C ARG A 137 -11.76 -6.66 3.75
N LEU A 138 -11.90 -5.63 4.58
CA LEU A 138 -11.25 -5.57 5.89
C LEU A 138 -12.02 -6.45 6.87
N ARG A 139 -11.29 -7.13 7.76
CA ARG A 139 -11.90 -7.88 8.86
C ARG A 139 -12.43 -6.96 9.99
N TYR A 140 -12.16 -5.66 9.90
CA TYR A 140 -12.63 -4.65 10.83
C TYR A 140 -13.30 -3.48 10.08
N PRO A 141 -14.38 -2.88 10.59
CA PRO A 141 -15.18 -3.36 11.73
C PRO A 141 -15.84 -4.69 11.40
N ASP A 142 -15.80 -5.62 12.35
CA ASP A 142 -16.59 -6.85 12.24
C ASP A 142 -18.06 -6.43 12.33
N GLN A 143 -18.85 -6.69 11.28
CA GLN A 143 -20.27 -6.35 11.26
C GLN A 143 -21.12 -7.14 12.29
N ALA A 144 -20.51 -7.81 13.28
CA ALA A 144 -21.22 -8.35 14.45
C ALA A 144 -21.56 -7.30 15.53
N LEU A 145 -21.39 -6.01 15.26
CA LEU A 145 -21.87 -4.92 16.12
C LEU A 145 -22.93 -4.08 15.38
N GLU A 146 -24.02 -4.72 14.99
CA GLU A 146 -25.34 -4.06 14.93
C GLU A 146 -26.16 -4.60 16.11
N PRO A 147 -26.73 -3.73 16.97
CA PRO A 147 -27.53 -4.15 18.13
C PRO A 147 -28.86 -4.82 17.76
#